data_AF-A0A1I7NA77-F1
#
_entry.id   AF-A0A1I7NA77-F1
#
_cell.length_a   1.000
_cell.length_b   1.000
_cell.length_c   1.000
_cell.angle_alpha   90.00
_cell.angle_beta   90.00
_cell.angle_gamma   90.00
#
_symmetry.space_group_name_H-M   'P 1'
#
loop_
_entity.id
_entity.type
_entity.pdbx_description
1 polymer ?
#
loop_
_entity_poly.entity_id
_entity_poly.type
_entity_poly.pdbx_seq_one_letter_code
_entity_poly.pdbx_strand_id
1 'polypeptide(L)'
;MNNLMPRNDLFLLLGFTAVVLTMPIWLAPFGAGYPDLLQRFMIFGIFAVGFNILFGLTGYLSFGHAAFFGVGSYAAVWSFKLLTLDAIPAMIFAVLISGLFALLIGFLCLRRSGIYFSILTLAFAQMSYNLAYSVLTPITNGETGLQLTINDPRVLDAAMGQGFAGQPVPTLLGQQMSGYAGFYFCAGFLILSFFIAQRIAGSPFGMMLKAIKSNQTRMQFTGFNTRPYALSAFVISGMYAGLAGALLAVTDPLAGAERMQWTASGEVVLMTILGGVGTLVGPVIGAWIIKYFENILSALNDNILARFWSFLPDGVADVVVKVTSKFVGDGWHLTLGLVFVIIVIFLPGGIMEGVRRLAALFRRSGSSSAKPSARTQPAE
;
A
#
# COMPACT_ATOMS: atom_id res chain seq x y z
N MET A 1 1.19 -6.60 35.74
CA MET A 1 1.66 -6.52 34.33
C MET A 1 0.48 -6.06 33.48
N ASN A 2 0.41 -4.76 33.16
CA ASN A 2 -0.66 -4.22 32.34
C ASN A 2 -0.53 -4.80 30.93
N ASN A 3 -1.52 -5.56 30.48
CA ASN A 3 -1.58 -6.04 29.10
C ASN A 3 -1.65 -4.83 28.18
N LEU A 4 -0.53 -4.51 27.53
CA LEU A 4 -0.43 -3.42 26.56
C LEU A 4 -1.36 -3.65 25.35
N MET A 5 -1.87 -4.87 25.14
CA MET A 5 -2.78 -5.24 24.05
C MET A 5 -3.94 -6.13 24.49
N PRO A 6 -5.15 -5.95 23.92
CA PRO A 6 -6.21 -6.95 23.97
C PRO A 6 -5.72 -8.30 23.42
N ARG A 7 -6.13 -9.42 24.03
CA ARG A 7 -5.71 -10.77 23.59
C ARG A 7 -5.98 -11.02 22.11
N ASN A 8 -7.14 -10.57 21.61
CA ASN A 8 -7.53 -10.75 20.21
C ASN A 8 -6.60 -10.01 19.24
N ASP A 9 -6.14 -8.82 19.63
CA ASP A 9 -5.24 -8.01 18.81
C ASP A 9 -3.86 -8.67 18.72
N LEU A 10 -3.38 -9.24 19.82
CA LEU A 10 -2.13 -10.00 19.87
C LEU A 10 -2.21 -11.27 19.01
N PHE A 11 -3.28 -12.05 19.11
CA PHE A 11 -3.46 -13.25 18.27
C PHE A 11 -3.52 -12.89 16.78
N LEU A 12 -4.18 -11.79 16.44
CA LEU A 12 -4.24 -11.31 15.07
C LEU A 12 -2.85 -10.93 14.56
N LEU A 13 -2.07 -10.18 15.36
CA LEU A 13 -0.70 -9.82 15.02
C LEU A 13 0.20 -11.05 14.85
N LEU A 14 0.14 -12.00 15.78
CA LEU A 14 0.95 -13.23 15.71
C LEU A 14 0.58 -14.07 14.48
N GLY A 15 -0.72 -14.23 14.19
CA GLY A 15 -1.19 -14.92 13.00
C GLY A 15 -0.73 -14.21 11.72
N PHE A 16 -0.86 -12.89 11.66
CA PHE A 16 -0.39 -12.07 10.54
C PHE A 16 1.12 -12.22 10.31
N THR A 17 1.92 -12.10 11.38
CA THR A 17 3.37 -12.28 11.33
C THR A 17 3.76 -13.68 10.84
N ALA A 18 3.09 -14.73 11.33
CA ALA A 18 3.35 -16.09 10.88
C ALA A 18 3.06 -16.28 9.39
N VAL A 19 1.93 -15.74 8.90
CA VAL A 19 1.56 -15.80 7.48
C VAL A 19 2.58 -15.06 6.60
N VAL A 20 2.99 -13.86 7.02
CA VAL A 20 3.98 -13.04 6.30
C VAL A 20 5.33 -13.73 6.25
N LEU A 21 5.85 -14.24 7.37
CA LEU A 21 7.19 -14.85 7.40
C LEU A 21 7.25 -16.19 6.66
N THR A 22 6.14 -16.95 6.64
CA THR A 22 6.06 -18.24 5.92
C THR A 22 5.64 -18.08 4.47
N MET A 23 5.41 -16.84 4.00
CA MET A 23 4.96 -16.51 2.64
C MET A 23 5.75 -17.18 1.51
N PRO A 24 7.09 -17.25 1.54
CA PRO A 24 7.85 -17.93 0.49
C PRO A 24 7.47 -19.42 0.34
N ILE A 25 7.09 -20.08 1.44
CA ILE A 25 6.85 -21.53 1.47
C ILE A 25 5.52 -21.87 0.82
N TRP A 26 4.44 -21.16 1.19
CA TRP A 26 3.10 -21.47 0.69
C TRP A 26 2.79 -20.81 -0.66
N LEU A 27 3.56 -19.79 -1.07
CA LEU A 27 3.45 -19.20 -2.42
C LEU A 27 4.34 -19.84 -3.48
N ALA A 28 5.36 -20.62 -3.09
CA ALA A 28 6.17 -21.41 -4.01
C ALA A 28 5.36 -22.26 -5.01
N PRO A 29 4.33 -23.05 -4.60
CA PRO A 29 3.55 -23.87 -5.53
C PRO A 29 2.73 -23.05 -6.54
N PHE A 30 2.46 -21.77 -6.24
CA PHE A 30 1.72 -20.86 -7.12
C PHE A 30 2.63 -20.03 -8.04
N GLY A 31 3.93 -20.35 -8.10
CA GLY A 31 4.92 -19.60 -8.89
C GLY A 31 5.24 -18.20 -8.35
N ALA A 32 4.82 -17.90 -7.11
CA ALA A 32 4.90 -16.57 -6.50
C ALA A 32 5.92 -16.48 -5.34
N GLY A 33 6.79 -17.47 -5.21
CA GLY A 33 7.75 -17.56 -4.12
C GLY A 33 9.05 -16.79 -4.32
N TYR A 34 9.24 -16.08 -5.44
CA TYR A 34 10.49 -15.38 -5.71
C TYR A 34 10.56 -14.01 -5.02
N PRO A 35 11.77 -13.55 -4.63
CA PRO A 35 11.90 -12.42 -3.72
C PRO A 35 11.35 -11.08 -4.21
N ASP A 36 11.47 -10.75 -5.50
CA ASP A 36 11.02 -9.46 -6.04
C ASP A 36 9.50 -9.25 -5.86
N LEU A 37 8.69 -10.26 -6.21
CA LEU A 37 7.24 -10.20 -6.05
C LEU A 37 6.85 -10.14 -4.56
N LEU A 38 7.52 -10.93 -3.72
CA LEU A 38 7.28 -10.92 -2.29
C LEU A 38 7.62 -9.56 -1.65
N GLN A 39 8.70 -8.91 -2.09
CA GLN A 39 9.03 -7.55 -1.66
C GLN A 39 7.95 -6.54 -2.07
N ARG A 40 7.46 -6.62 -3.32
CA ARG A 40 6.33 -5.78 -3.78
C ARG A 40 5.08 -5.99 -2.92
N PHE A 41 4.76 -7.21 -2.53
CA PHE A 41 3.65 -7.50 -1.61
C PHE A 41 3.80 -6.80 -0.26
N MET A 42 5.02 -6.78 0.29
CA MET A 42 5.26 -6.11 1.56
C MET A 42 5.14 -4.58 1.42
N ILE A 43 5.77 -4.02 0.39
CA ILE A 43 5.80 -2.58 0.12
C ILE A 43 4.40 -2.03 -0.13
N PHE A 44 3.65 -2.61 -1.07
CA PHE A 44 2.29 -2.16 -1.37
C PHE A 44 1.31 -2.50 -0.23
N GLY A 45 1.60 -3.51 0.58
CA GLY A 45 0.89 -3.76 1.84
C GLY A 45 1.03 -2.60 2.83
N ILE A 46 2.25 -2.07 3.03
CA ILE A 46 2.48 -0.88 3.88
C ILE A 46 1.74 0.33 3.30
N PHE A 47 1.80 0.52 1.98
CA PHE A 47 1.12 1.62 1.31
C PHE A 47 -0.40 1.56 1.50
N ALA A 48 -1.00 0.37 1.33
CA ALA A 48 -2.41 0.12 1.53
C ALA A 48 -2.85 0.28 3.00
N VAL A 49 -2.02 -0.16 3.97
CA VAL A 49 -2.27 0.07 5.41
C VAL A 49 -2.25 1.57 5.72
N GLY A 50 -1.26 2.31 5.22
CA GLY A 50 -1.17 3.75 5.35
C GLY A 50 -2.42 4.44 4.83
N PHE A 51 -2.77 4.14 3.57
CA PHE A 51 -3.99 4.67 2.94
C PHE A 51 -5.25 4.38 3.75
N ASN A 52 -5.37 3.17 4.31
CA ASN A 52 -6.51 2.77 5.11
C ASN A 52 -6.59 3.48 6.48
N ILE A 53 -5.47 3.98 7.02
CA ILE A 53 -5.52 4.87 8.20
C ILE A 53 -6.30 6.14 7.88
N LEU A 54 -6.04 6.75 6.72
CA LEU A 54 -6.82 7.90 6.28
C LEU A 54 -8.22 7.48 5.85
N PHE A 55 -8.35 6.73 4.76
CA PHE A 55 -9.64 6.44 4.16
C PHE A 55 -10.52 5.54 5.04
N GLY A 56 -9.95 4.48 5.60
CA GLY A 56 -10.66 3.51 6.42
C GLY A 56 -11.18 4.09 7.73
N LEU A 57 -10.35 4.87 8.46
CA LEU A 57 -10.75 5.43 9.75
C LEU A 57 -11.50 6.75 9.62
N THR A 58 -11.09 7.66 8.73
CA THR A 58 -11.68 9.01 8.63
C THR A 58 -12.73 9.18 7.52
N GLY A 59 -12.74 8.29 6.52
CA GLY A 59 -13.61 8.41 5.35
C GLY A 59 -13.08 9.35 4.26
N TYR A 60 -11.91 9.97 4.44
CA TYR A 60 -11.31 10.83 3.41
C TYR A 60 -10.65 10.00 2.31
N LEU A 61 -11.27 10.00 1.12
CA LEU A 61 -10.71 9.39 -0.08
C LEU A 61 -9.75 10.35 -0.77
N SER A 62 -8.46 9.99 -0.86
CA SER A 62 -7.43 10.84 -1.47
C SER A 62 -6.81 10.16 -2.70
N PHE A 63 -6.95 10.78 -3.87
CA PHE A 63 -6.24 10.36 -5.08
C PHE A 63 -4.83 10.95 -5.19
N GLY A 64 -4.34 11.56 -4.10
CA GLY A 64 -3.01 12.16 -4.02
C GLY A 64 -1.90 11.27 -3.47
N HIS A 65 -2.20 10.05 -3.01
CA HIS A 65 -1.28 9.24 -2.20
C HIS A 65 0.00 8.80 -2.94
N ALA A 66 -0.07 8.59 -4.25
CA ALA A 66 1.10 8.30 -5.08
C ALA A 66 2.14 9.41 -5.03
N ALA A 67 1.75 10.67 -4.82
CA ALA A 67 2.70 11.76 -4.68
C ALA A 67 3.60 11.56 -3.44
N PHE A 68 3.05 11.12 -2.30
CA PHE A 68 3.81 10.82 -1.09
C PHE A 68 4.73 9.61 -1.29
N PHE A 69 4.25 8.60 -2.02
CA PHE A 69 5.03 7.42 -2.38
C PHE A 69 6.25 7.79 -3.26
N GLY A 70 6.04 8.62 -4.28
CA GLY A 70 7.14 9.09 -5.13
C GLY A 70 8.09 10.06 -4.42
N VAL A 71 7.58 11.02 -3.62
CA VAL A 71 8.43 11.89 -2.79
C VAL A 71 9.32 11.06 -1.85
N GLY A 72 8.77 10.02 -1.21
CA GLY A 72 9.56 9.10 -0.38
C GLY A 72 10.62 8.34 -1.17
N SER A 73 10.28 7.88 -2.38
CA SER A 73 11.23 7.22 -3.28
C SER A 73 12.39 8.15 -3.67
N TYR A 74 12.10 9.37 -4.10
CA TYR A 74 13.12 10.37 -4.44
C TYR A 74 13.98 10.76 -3.24
N ALA A 75 13.36 10.96 -2.06
CA ALA A 75 14.09 11.29 -0.84
C ALA A 75 15.06 10.16 -0.44
N ALA A 76 14.64 8.90 -0.55
CA ALA A 76 15.50 7.75 -0.29
C ALA A 76 16.69 7.69 -1.26
N VAL A 77 16.46 7.84 -2.57
CA VAL A 77 17.54 7.88 -3.56
C VAL A 77 18.49 9.05 -3.32
N TRP A 78 17.98 10.24 -2.97
CA TRP A 78 18.83 11.38 -2.60
C TRP A 78 19.67 11.10 -1.34
N SER A 79 19.13 10.39 -0.36
CA SER A 79 19.90 9.94 0.80
C SER A 79 21.02 8.98 0.38
N PHE A 80 20.76 8.04 -0.53
CA PHE A 80 21.77 7.13 -1.07
C PHE A 80 22.86 7.81 -1.91
N LYS A 81 22.53 8.94 -2.55
CA LYS A 81 23.52 9.74 -3.29
C LYS A 81 24.41 10.58 -2.38
N LEU A 82 23.83 11.23 -1.38
CA LEU A 82 24.52 12.25 -0.58
C LEU A 82 25.11 11.70 0.71
N LEU A 83 24.42 10.78 1.38
CA LEU A 83 24.73 10.37 2.75
C LEU A 83 25.43 9.01 2.79
N THR A 84 24.67 7.92 2.63
CA THR A 84 25.13 6.54 2.79
C THR A 84 24.23 5.58 2.02
N LEU A 85 24.77 4.43 1.60
CA LEU A 85 23.99 3.31 1.05
C LEU A 85 23.16 2.54 2.07
N ASP A 86 23.29 2.84 3.37
CA ASP A 86 22.48 2.18 4.39
C ASP A 86 20.99 2.55 4.28
N ALA A 87 20.14 1.52 4.28
CA ALA A 87 18.70 1.67 4.11
C ALA A 87 18.01 2.43 5.27
N ILE A 88 18.51 2.32 6.50
CA ILE A 88 17.85 2.90 7.68
C ILE A 88 17.84 4.45 7.62
N PRO A 89 18.98 5.13 7.44
CA PRO A 89 18.99 6.59 7.26
C PRO A 89 18.10 7.05 6.10
N ALA A 90 18.13 6.34 4.97
CA ALA A 90 17.33 6.67 3.81
C ALA A 90 15.82 6.58 4.10
N MET A 91 15.37 5.54 4.81
CA MET A 91 13.97 5.40 5.22
C MET A 91 13.55 6.50 6.20
N ILE A 92 14.37 6.83 7.19
CA ILE A 92 14.05 7.91 8.14
C ILE A 92 13.91 9.23 7.39
N PHE A 93 14.87 9.54 6.51
CA PHE A 93 14.84 10.74 5.70
C PHE A 93 13.59 10.79 4.80
N ALA A 94 13.27 9.70 4.11
CA ALA A 94 12.07 9.61 3.27
C ALA A 94 10.76 9.78 4.05
N VAL A 95 10.65 9.18 5.24
CA VAL A 95 9.48 9.31 6.12
C VAL A 95 9.31 10.76 6.58
N LEU A 96 10.40 11.44 6.95
CA LEU A 96 10.36 12.83 7.40
C LEU A 96 9.98 13.78 6.25
N ILE A 97 10.61 13.64 5.08
CA ILE A 97 10.32 14.48 3.90
C ILE A 97 8.88 14.25 3.41
N SER A 98 8.44 12.99 3.32
CA SER A 98 7.06 12.68 2.94
C SER A 98 6.05 13.17 3.99
N GLY A 99 6.36 13.05 5.28
CA GLY A 99 5.53 13.57 6.37
C GLY A 99 5.39 15.09 6.33
N LEU A 100 6.49 15.82 6.08
CA LEU A 100 6.47 17.28 5.92
C LEU A 100 5.66 17.68 4.68
N PHE A 101 5.87 16.99 3.56
CA PHE A 101 5.09 17.22 2.34
C PHE A 101 3.59 16.94 2.56
N ALA A 102 3.25 15.85 3.25
CA ALA A 102 1.89 15.52 3.64
C ALA A 102 1.28 16.56 4.60
N LEU A 103 2.08 17.17 5.49
CA LEU A 103 1.61 18.26 6.35
C LEU A 103 1.22 19.48 5.52
N LEU A 104 2.07 19.89 4.58
CA LEU A 104 1.82 21.04 3.70
C LEU A 104 0.57 20.82 2.83
N ILE A 105 0.50 19.68 2.15
CA ILE A 105 -0.62 19.33 1.27
C ILE A 105 -1.89 19.10 2.08
N GLY A 106 -1.80 18.40 3.20
CA GLY A 106 -2.93 18.12 4.09
C GLY A 106 -3.53 19.39 4.67
N PHE A 107 -2.70 20.36 5.06
CA PHE A 107 -3.15 21.66 5.58
C PHE A 107 -4.00 22.44 4.56
N LEU A 108 -3.65 22.33 3.27
CA LEU A 108 -4.38 22.98 2.20
C LEU A 108 -5.63 22.17 1.78
N CYS A 109 -5.50 20.85 1.65
CA CYS A 109 -6.56 19.97 1.18
C CYS A 109 -7.73 19.83 2.17
N LEU A 110 -7.45 19.72 3.46
CA LEU A 110 -8.45 19.49 4.51
C LEU A 110 -9.35 20.70 4.81
N ARG A 111 -9.18 21.80 4.07
CA ARG A 111 -10.14 22.91 4.07
C ARG A 111 -11.48 22.52 3.44
N ARG A 112 -11.49 21.48 2.60
CA ARG A 112 -12.67 20.93 1.94
C ARG A 112 -12.89 19.47 2.38
N SER A 113 -14.13 19.02 2.33
CA SER A 113 -14.54 17.66 2.67
C SER A 113 -15.24 16.98 1.49
N GLY A 114 -15.35 15.65 1.55
CA GLY A 114 -16.02 14.86 0.52
C GLY A 114 -15.30 14.91 -0.83
N ILE A 115 -16.07 15.05 -1.91
CA ILE A 115 -15.57 14.97 -3.30
C ILE A 115 -14.55 16.07 -3.60
N TYR A 116 -14.76 17.29 -3.06
CA TYR A 116 -13.84 18.41 -3.26
C TYR A 116 -12.44 18.13 -2.71
N PHE A 117 -12.34 17.39 -1.60
CA PHE A 117 -11.05 16.93 -1.08
C PHE A 117 -10.37 15.98 -2.07
N SER A 118 -11.11 14.98 -2.57
CA SER A 118 -10.58 14.02 -3.54
C SER A 118 -10.06 14.69 -4.81
N ILE A 119 -10.84 15.63 -5.39
CA ILE A 119 -10.44 16.41 -6.57
C ILE A 119 -9.18 17.22 -6.29
N LEU A 120 -9.11 17.90 -5.15
CA LEU A 120 -7.95 18.71 -4.78
C LEU A 120 -6.69 17.86 -4.60
N THR A 121 -6.80 16.68 -3.99
CA THR A 121 -5.67 15.74 -3.86
C THR A 121 -5.19 15.19 -5.20
N LEU A 122 -6.11 14.96 -6.15
CA LEU A 122 -5.76 14.55 -7.52
C LEU A 122 -5.00 15.67 -8.25
N ALA A 123 -5.45 16.92 -8.10
CA ALA A 123 -4.75 18.08 -8.66
C ALA A 123 -3.32 18.20 -8.10
N PHE A 124 -3.13 17.99 -6.79
CA PHE A 124 -1.79 17.98 -6.19
C PHE A 124 -0.92 16.80 -6.66
N ALA A 125 -1.48 15.61 -6.86
CA ALA A 125 -0.71 14.51 -7.45
C ALA A 125 -0.27 14.84 -8.89
N GLN A 126 -1.15 15.41 -9.71
CA GLN A 126 -0.79 15.83 -11.07
C GLN A 126 0.22 16.96 -11.09
N MET A 127 0.10 17.93 -10.17
CA MET A 127 1.12 18.96 -10.00
C MET A 127 2.46 18.33 -9.61
N SER A 128 2.49 17.40 -8.66
CA SER A 128 3.72 16.75 -8.20
C SER A 128 4.39 15.92 -9.30
N TYR A 129 3.60 15.17 -10.08
CA TYR A 129 4.06 14.43 -11.24
C TYR A 129 4.71 15.36 -12.28
N ASN A 130 4.01 16.41 -12.72
CA ASN A 130 4.53 17.33 -13.74
C ASN A 130 5.76 18.11 -13.24
N LEU A 131 5.77 18.44 -11.94
CA LEU A 131 6.91 19.09 -11.32
C LEU A 131 8.13 18.15 -11.34
N ALA A 132 7.97 16.88 -10.97
CA ALA A 132 9.04 15.89 -11.03
C ALA A 132 9.48 15.54 -12.46
N TYR A 133 8.54 15.51 -13.41
CA TYR A 133 8.82 15.12 -14.79
C TYR A 133 9.51 16.22 -15.61
N SER A 134 9.11 17.49 -15.45
CA SER A 134 9.54 18.58 -16.35
C SER A 134 10.26 19.74 -15.65
N VAL A 135 9.84 20.15 -14.45
CA VAL A 135 10.34 21.39 -13.83
C VAL A 135 11.56 21.14 -12.94
N LEU A 136 11.51 20.06 -12.16
CA LEU A 136 12.57 19.63 -11.24
C LEU A 136 13.57 18.68 -11.90
N THR A 137 13.62 18.60 -13.24
CA THR A 137 14.55 17.75 -13.99
C THR A 137 16.00 17.80 -13.47
N PRO A 138 16.57 18.94 -13.04
CA PRO A 138 17.91 18.97 -12.45
C PRO A 138 18.07 18.13 -11.17
N ILE A 139 16.97 17.88 -10.46
CA ILE A 139 16.94 17.18 -9.16
C ILE A 139 16.36 15.77 -9.29
N THR A 140 15.39 15.57 -10.18
CA THR A 140 14.66 14.29 -10.36
C THR A 140 15.14 13.48 -11.56
N ASN A 141 15.96 14.08 -12.43
CA ASN A 141 16.38 13.52 -13.71
C ASN A 141 15.22 13.27 -14.70
N GLY A 142 14.05 13.89 -14.46
CA GLY A 142 12.90 13.91 -15.36
C GLY A 142 12.39 12.52 -15.74
N GLU A 143 12.29 12.27 -17.05
CA GLU A 143 11.78 11.01 -17.63
C GLU A 143 12.69 9.80 -17.39
N THR A 144 13.99 10.01 -17.24
CA THR A 144 14.97 8.92 -17.04
C THR A 144 14.89 8.35 -15.63
N GLY A 145 14.34 9.11 -14.69
CA GLY A 145 14.35 8.80 -13.28
C GLY A 145 15.74 8.95 -12.64
N LEU A 146 15.73 9.16 -11.33
CA LEU A 146 16.94 9.31 -10.54
C LEU A 146 17.50 7.93 -10.21
N GLN A 147 18.74 7.66 -10.62
CA GLN A 147 19.46 6.40 -10.39
C GLN A 147 20.77 6.64 -9.65
N LEU A 148 21.26 5.64 -8.92
CA LEU A 148 22.55 5.69 -8.25
C LEU A 148 23.71 5.56 -9.23
N THR A 149 24.74 6.36 -9.04
CA THR A 149 25.95 6.38 -9.86
C THR A 149 27.17 6.02 -9.01
N ILE A 150 28.23 5.52 -9.64
CA ILE A 150 29.49 5.17 -8.94
C ILE A 150 30.14 6.42 -8.31
N ASN A 151 30.00 7.58 -8.95
CA ASN A 151 30.65 8.84 -8.56
C ASN A 151 29.83 9.68 -7.57
N ASP A 152 28.82 9.12 -6.91
CA ASP A 152 28.00 9.89 -5.97
C ASP A 152 28.80 10.24 -4.69
N PRO A 153 28.64 11.45 -4.10
CA PRO A 153 29.51 11.96 -3.04
C PRO A 153 29.55 11.17 -1.72
N ARG A 154 28.45 10.49 -1.35
CA ARG A 154 28.30 9.59 -0.17
C ARG A 154 29.20 9.94 1.02
N VAL A 155 28.92 11.09 1.63
CA VAL A 155 29.82 11.71 2.61
C VAL A 155 30.06 10.83 3.84
N LEU A 156 29.06 10.06 4.28
CA LEU A 156 29.20 9.20 5.46
C LEU A 156 30.01 7.95 5.15
N ASP A 157 29.78 7.31 4.00
CA ASP A 157 30.53 6.10 3.61
C ASP A 157 31.99 6.45 3.30
N ALA A 158 32.23 7.60 2.65
CA ALA A 158 33.56 8.14 2.42
C ALA A 158 34.29 8.48 3.73
N ALA A 159 33.59 9.05 4.71
CA ALA A 159 34.15 9.33 6.05
C ALA A 159 34.48 8.04 6.83
N MET A 160 33.75 6.95 6.57
CA MET A 160 34.01 5.62 7.15
C MET A 160 35.03 4.80 6.35
N GLY A 161 35.63 5.36 5.29
CA GLY A 161 36.64 4.70 4.46
C GLY A 161 36.10 3.54 3.62
N GLN A 162 34.78 3.46 3.40
CA GLN A 162 34.17 2.41 2.59
C GLN A 162 34.21 2.79 1.11
N GLY A 163 34.99 2.03 0.33
CA GLY A 163 35.03 2.14 -1.13
C GLY A 163 34.14 1.07 -1.76
N PHE A 164 33.30 1.45 -2.72
CA PHE A 164 32.44 0.53 -3.45
C PHE A 164 33.05 0.17 -4.81
N ALA A 165 33.28 -1.12 -5.04
CA ALA A 165 33.66 -1.66 -6.35
C ALA A 165 32.43 -2.25 -7.04
N GLY A 166 31.81 -1.48 -7.95
CA GLY A 166 30.65 -1.92 -8.73
C GLY A 166 29.46 -0.97 -8.67
N GLN A 167 28.33 -1.41 -9.25
CA GLN A 167 27.08 -0.65 -9.12
C GLN A 167 26.66 -0.62 -7.64
N PRO A 168 26.38 0.57 -7.10
CA PRO A 168 25.99 0.73 -5.70
C PRO A 168 24.63 0.08 -5.44
N VAL A 169 24.61 -0.92 -4.57
CA VAL A 169 23.39 -1.58 -4.10
C VAL A 169 23.12 -1.13 -2.67
N PRO A 170 21.88 -0.74 -2.32
CA PRO A 170 21.53 -0.43 -0.94
C PRO A 170 21.89 -1.57 0.01
N THR A 171 22.50 -1.21 1.14
CA THR A 171 22.96 -2.16 2.16
C THR A 171 22.18 -2.00 3.47
N LEU A 172 22.24 -3.02 4.30
CA LEU A 172 21.87 -2.95 5.70
C LEU A 172 23.02 -3.48 6.52
N LEU A 173 23.70 -2.61 7.26
CA LEU A 173 24.85 -2.98 8.10
C LEU A 173 25.93 -3.76 7.31
N GLY A 174 26.17 -3.37 6.05
CA GLY A 174 27.13 -3.99 5.15
C GLY A 174 26.66 -5.26 4.42
N GLN A 175 25.44 -5.75 4.65
CA GLN A 175 24.86 -6.83 3.82
C GLN A 175 24.01 -6.26 2.68
N GLN A 176 24.18 -6.81 1.48
CA GLN A 176 23.38 -6.44 0.32
C GLN A 176 21.91 -6.82 0.52
N MET A 177 21.00 -5.88 0.27
CA MET A 177 19.55 -6.07 0.41
C MET A 177 18.94 -6.80 -0.81
N SER A 178 19.60 -7.84 -1.32
CA SER A 178 19.13 -8.61 -2.49
C SER A 178 18.51 -9.96 -2.08
N GLY A 179 17.58 -10.45 -2.90
CA GLY A 179 16.93 -11.74 -2.70
C GLY A 179 16.09 -11.83 -1.42
N TYR A 180 16.13 -12.99 -0.75
CA TYR A 180 15.29 -13.27 0.42
C TYR A 180 15.64 -12.40 1.64
N ALA A 181 16.86 -11.89 1.75
CA ALA A 181 17.24 -10.96 2.81
C ALA A 181 16.44 -9.64 2.70
N GLY A 182 16.32 -9.10 1.48
CA GLY A 182 15.48 -7.93 1.21
C GLY A 182 13.99 -8.18 1.46
N PHE A 183 13.51 -9.41 1.21
CA PHE A 183 12.15 -9.81 1.56
C PHE A 183 11.91 -9.76 3.08
N TYR A 184 12.74 -10.42 3.89
CA TYR A 184 12.57 -10.43 5.35
C TYR A 184 12.71 -9.04 5.96
N PHE A 185 13.54 -8.18 5.37
CA PHE A 185 13.63 -6.78 5.74
C PHE A 185 12.31 -6.03 5.50
N CYS A 186 11.76 -6.10 4.29
CA CYS A 186 10.47 -5.48 3.96
C CYS A 186 9.33 -6.07 4.80
N ALA A 187 9.37 -7.38 5.06
CA ALA A 187 8.40 -8.07 5.91
C ALA A 187 8.44 -7.55 7.36
N GLY A 188 9.63 -7.33 7.92
CA GLY A 188 9.81 -6.73 9.24
C GLY A 188 9.16 -5.34 9.33
N PHE A 189 9.36 -4.51 8.30
CA PHE A 189 8.70 -3.19 8.23
C PHE A 189 7.19 -3.28 8.03
N LEU A 190 6.69 -4.22 7.22
CA LEU A 190 5.24 -4.44 7.11
C LEU A 190 4.63 -4.82 8.46
N ILE A 191 5.25 -5.75 9.19
CA ILE A 191 4.78 -6.18 10.51
C ILE A 191 4.80 -5.00 11.49
N LEU A 192 5.86 -4.19 11.48
CA LEU A 192 5.98 -3.00 12.32
C LEU A 192 4.90 -1.95 11.97
N SER A 193 4.73 -1.64 10.68
CA SER A 193 3.69 -0.74 10.19
C SER A 193 2.29 -1.25 10.54
N PHE A 194 2.05 -2.55 10.42
CA PHE A 194 0.79 -3.18 10.79
C PHE A 194 0.52 -3.06 12.29
N PHE A 195 1.53 -3.34 13.13
CA PHE A 195 1.47 -3.16 14.58
C PHE A 195 1.12 -1.71 14.95
N ILE A 196 1.81 -0.74 14.37
CA ILE A 196 1.56 0.68 14.63
C ILE A 196 0.14 1.06 14.19
N ALA A 197 -0.31 0.61 13.01
CA ALA A 197 -1.66 0.86 12.53
C ALA A 197 -2.74 0.27 13.46
N GLN A 198 -2.53 -0.93 13.98
CA GLN A 198 -3.41 -1.55 14.98
C GLN A 198 -3.48 -0.72 16.27
N ARG A 199 -2.34 -0.22 16.75
CA ARG A 199 -2.28 0.66 17.93
C ARG A 199 -3.01 1.98 17.70
N ILE A 200 -2.83 2.60 16.53
CA ILE A 200 -3.53 3.83 16.16
C ILE A 200 -5.04 3.58 16.14
N ALA A 201 -5.50 2.50 15.49
CA ALA A 201 -6.92 2.19 15.35
C ALA A 201 -7.63 1.84 16.67
N GLY A 202 -6.90 1.28 17.64
CA GLY A 202 -7.38 0.95 18.99
C GLY A 202 -7.24 2.09 20.01
N SER A 203 -6.54 3.18 19.67
CA SER A 203 -6.32 4.32 20.58
C SER A 203 -7.51 5.29 20.62
N PRO A 204 -7.58 6.20 21.62
CA PRO A 204 -8.55 7.30 21.64
C PRO A 204 -8.51 8.17 20.37
N PHE A 205 -7.32 8.34 19.78
CA PHE A 205 -7.17 9.03 18.49
C PHE A 205 -7.92 8.29 17.38
N GLY A 206 -7.75 6.96 17.28
CA GLY A 206 -8.47 6.14 16.31
C GLY A 206 -10.00 6.16 16.51
N MET A 207 -10.47 6.23 17.75
CA MET A 207 -11.90 6.42 18.05
C MET A 207 -12.41 7.77 17.54
N MET A 208 -11.63 8.85 17.71
CA MET A 208 -11.96 10.17 17.18
C MET A 208 -12.05 10.17 15.65
N LEU A 209 -11.12 9.50 14.97
CA LEU A 209 -11.15 9.37 13.50
C LEU A 209 -12.42 8.65 13.02
N LYS A 210 -12.79 7.54 13.67
CA LYS A 210 -14.03 6.81 13.39
C LYS A 210 -15.27 7.67 13.64
N ALA A 211 -15.25 8.53 14.66
CA ALA A 211 -16.32 9.47 14.93
C ALA A 211 -16.44 10.54 13.83
N ILE A 212 -15.31 11.07 13.33
CA ILE A 212 -15.27 12.00 12.18
C ILE A 212 -15.91 11.36 10.94
N LYS A 213 -15.58 10.09 10.65
CA LYS A 213 -16.16 9.34 9.53
C LYS A 213 -17.69 9.22 9.62
N SER A 214 -18.23 9.11 10.83
CA SER A 214 -19.68 8.93 11.02
C SER A 214 -20.48 10.19 10.66
N ASN A 215 -20.06 11.35 11.18
CA ASN A 215 -20.66 12.65 10.85
C ASN A 215 -19.76 13.78 11.37
N GLN A 216 -19.02 14.41 10.46
CA GLN A 216 -18.12 15.51 10.81
C GLN A 216 -18.87 16.75 11.34
N THR A 217 -20.05 17.06 10.79
CA THR A 217 -20.86 18.22 11.20
C THR A 217 -21.36 18.07 12.64
N ARG A 218 -21.82 16.87 13.02
CA ARG A 218 -22.27 16.56 14.39
C ARG A 218 -21.14 16.69 15.41
N MET A 219 -19.94 16.25 15.05
CA MET A 219 -18.76 16.42 15.91
C MET A 219 -18.44 17.90 16.17
N GLN A 220 -18.59 18.76 15.16
CA GLN A 220 -18.37 20.20 15.33
C GLN A 220 -19.40 20.84 16.27
N PHE A 221 -20.67 20.40 16.23
CA PHE A 221 -21.70 20.87 17.17
C PHE A 221 -21.44 20.47 18.63
N THR A 222 -20.69 19.39 18.86
CA THR A 222 -20.26 19.00 20.22
C THR A 222 -19.05 19.79 20.73
N GLY A 223 -18.56 20.79 19.97
CA GLY A 223 -17.41 21.61 20.31
C GLY A 223 -16.05 21.02 19.92
N PHE A 224 -16.01 19.85 19.25
CA PHE A 224 -14.76 19.22 18.82
C PHE A 224 -14.25 19.77 17.49
N ASN A 225 -13.01 20.25 17.48
CA ASN A 225 -12.34 20.61 16.23
C ASN A 225 -11.83 19.35 15.52
N THR A 226 -12.49 18.98 14.43
CA THR A 226 -12.17 17.79 13.63
C THR A 226 -10.90 17.92 12.76
N ARG A 227 -10.49 19.15 12.42
CA ARG A 227 -9.41 19.39 11.44
C ARG A 227 -8.04 18.87 11.90
N PRO A 228 -7.56 19.15 13.13
CA PRO A 228 -6.25 18.66 13.58
C PRO A 228 -6.15 17.14 13.53
N TYR A 229 -7.20 16.42 13.93
CA TYR A 229 -7.23 14.96 13.90
C TYR A 229 -7.15 14.41 12.47
N ALA A 230 -7.92 14.99 11.54
CA ALA A 230 -7.85 14.62 10.14
C ALA A 230 -6.47 14.95 9.52
N LEU A 231 -5.86 16.07 9.91
CA LEU A 231 -4.51 16.45 9.45
C LEU A 231 -3.46 15.48 9.96
N SER A 232 -3.48 15.12 11.25
CA SER A 232 -2.58 14.11 11.80
C SER A 232 -2.75 12.77 11.11
N ALA A 233 -3.98 12.34 10.83
CA ALA A 233 -4.24 11.10 10.09
C ALA A 233 -3.67 11.16 8.65
N PHE A 234 -3.80 12.30 8.00
CA PHE A 234 -3.25 12.53 6.65
C PHE A 234 -1.72 12.50 6.64
N VAL A 235 -1.07 13.14 7.61
CA VAL A 235 0.39 13.12 7.77
C VAL A 235 0.89 11.70 8.04
N ILE A 236 0.26 10.97 8.96
CA ILE A 236 0.63 9.56 9.24
C ILE A 236 0.47 8.70 7.98
N SER A 237 -0.63 8.86 7.24
CA SER A 237 -0.83 8.14 5.97
C SER A 237 0.26 8.47 4.94
N GLY A 238 0.63 9.75 4.81
CA GLY A 238 1.73 10.19 3.95
C GLY A 238 3.10 9.65 4.38
N MET A 239 3.35 9.52 5.69
CA MET A 239 4.55 8.89 6.22
C MET A 239 4.63 7.41 5.86
N TYR A 240 3.51 6.68 5.92
CA TYR A 240 3.46 5.27 5.47
C TYR A 240 3.69 5.14 3.96
N ALA A 241 3.10 6.03 3.17
CA ALA A 241 3.35 6.09 1.74
C ALA A 241 4.82 6.39 1.42
N GLY A 242 5.43 7.32 2.15
CA GLY A 242 6.85 7.65 2.03
C GLY A 242 7.76 6.49 2.42
N LEU A 243 7.44 5.76 3.50
CA LEU A 243 8.14 4.54 3.91
C LEU A 243 8.07 3.46 2.82
N ALA A 244 6.88 3.23 2.24
CA ALA A 244 6.70 2.27 1.16
C ALA A 244 7.52 2.67 -0.08
N GLY A 245 7.54 3.96 -0.43
CA GLY A 245 8.39 4.48 -1.52
C GLY A 245 9.89 4.32 -1.25
N ALA A 246 10.31 4.54 -0.01
CA ALA A 246 11.70 4.34 0.40
C ALA A 246 12.12 2.87 0.30
N LEU A 247 11.26 1.94 0.76
CA LEU A 247 11.50 0.51 0.63
C LEU A 247 11.54 0.07 -0.84
N LEU A 248 10.71 0.66 -1.71
CA LEU A 248 10.80 0.40 -3.15
C LEU A 248 12.15 0.89 -3.71
N ALA A 249 12.64 2.04 -3.26
CA ALA A 249 13.97 2.55 -3.64
C ALA A 249 15.13 1.71 -3.07
N VAL A 250 14.92 0.98 -1.97
CA VAL A 250 15.91 0.02 -1.44
C VAL A 250 15.99 -1.22 -2.34
N THR A 251 14.86 -1.71 -2.83
CA THR A 251 14.80 -2.92 -3.67
C THR A 251 15.16 -2.63 -5.13
N ASP A 252 14.72 -1.48 -5.64
CA ASP A 252 14.97 -0.98 -6.98
C ASP A 252 15.42 0.50 -6.88
N PRO A 253 16.74 0.78 -6.89
CA PRO A 253 17.32 2.10 -6.66
C PRO A 253 17.19 3.06 -7.86
N LEU A 254 16.08 2.93 -8.60
CA LEU A 254 15.57 3.85 -9.58
C LEU A 254 14.39 4.60 -8.97
N ALA A 255 14.33 5.92 -9.06
CA ALA A 255 13.15 6.71 -8.68
C ALA A 255 12.66 7.52 -9.88
N GLY A 256 11.60 7.05 -10.54
CA GLY A 256 10.97 7.73 -11.66
C GLY A 256 9.72 8.52 -11.30
N ALA A 257 9.37 9.48 -12.15
CA ALA A 257 8.24 10.39 -11.95
C ALA A 257 6.90 9.65 -12.06
N GLU A 258 6.84 8.55 -12.82
CA GLU A 258 5.67 7.70 -13.00
C GLU A 258 5.10 7.17 -11.68
N ARG A 259 5.94 6.98 -10.65
CA ARG A 259 5.51 6.58 -9.30
C ARG A 259 4.62 7.62 -8.62
N MET A 260 4.64 8.88 -9.07
CA MET A 260 3.79 9.97 -8.59
C MET A 260 2.50 10.15 -9.38
N GLN A 261 2.31 9.38 -10.45
CA GLN A 261 1.14 9.50 -11.31
C GLN A 261 -0.13 9.12 -10.54
N TRP A 262 -1.23 9.82 -10.83
CA TRP A 262 -2.50 9.62 -10.13
C TRP A 262 -3.08 8.20 -10.29
N THR A 263 -2.70 7.50 -11.37
CA THR A 263 -3.10 6.12 -11.65
C THR A 263 -2.62 5.16 -10.56
N ALA A 264 -1.40 5.36 -10.04
CA ALA A 264 -0.88 4.61 -8.89
C ALA A 264 -1.68 4.89 -7.60
N SER A 265 -2.25 6.10 -7.43
CA SER A 265 -3.19 6.37 -6.33
C SER A 265 -4.52 5.63 -6.52
N GLY A 266 -4.96 5.46 -7.76
CA GLY A 266 -6.14 4.64 -8.07
C GLY A 266 -5.94 3.18 -7.68
N GLU A 267 -4.73 2.66 -7.87
CA GLU A 267 -4.37 1.30 -7.48
C GLU A 267 -4.48 1.07 -5.97
N VAL A 268 -3.98 1.97 -5.12
CA VAL A 268 -4.11 1.79 -3.66
C VAL A 268 -5.56 1.91 -3.17
N VAL A 269 -6.35 2.77 -3.82
CA VAL A 269 -7.81 2.85 -3.57
C VAL A 269 -8.45 1.49 -3.86
N LEU A 270 -8.09 0.88 -4.99
CA LEU A 270 -8.51 -0.45 -5.39
C LEU A 270 -8.13 -1.53 -4.37
N MET A 271 -6.86 -1.57 -3.97
CA MET A 271 -6.35 -2.53 -2.98
C MET A 271 -7.13 -2.44 -1.66
N THR A 272 -7.44 -1.22 -1.21
CA THR A 272 -8.15 -1.02 0.06
C THR A 272 -9.64 -1.31 -0.03
N ILE A 273 -10.29 -1.00 -1.14
CA ILE A 273 -11.70 -1.34 -1.38
C ILE A 273 -11.86 -2.86 -1.54
N LEU A 274 -11.05 -3.48 -2.39
CA LEU A 274 -11.04 -4.94 -2.57
C LEU A 274 -10.79 -5.66 -1.25
N GLY A 275 -9.79 -5.21 -0.50
CA GLY A 275 -9.45 -5.79 0.79
C GLY A 275 -10.54 -5.65 1.85
N GLY A 276 -11.30 -4.55 1.79
CA GLY A 276 -12.34 -4.20 2.76
C GLY A 276 -11.96 -2.98 3.57
N VAL A 277 -12.60 -1.84 3.24
CA VAL A 277 -12.33 -0.52 3.82
C VAL A 277 -12.55 -0.50 5.33
N GLY A 278 -11.59 0.05 6.08
CA GLY A 278 -11.69 0.18 7.54
C GLY A 278 -11.42 -1.10 8.32
N THR A 279 -10.98 -2.17 7.65
CA THR A 279 -10.42 -3.35 8.30
C THR A 279 -8.89 -3.24 8.36
N LEU A 280 -8.24 -3.83 9.36
CA LEU A 280 -6.77 -3.77 9.48
C LEU A 280 -6.07 -4.67 8.45
N VAL A 281 -6.52 -5.93 8.33
CA VAL A 281 -5.88 -6.95 7.48
C VAL A 281 -6.31 -6.85 6.02
N GLY A 282 -7.54 -6.39 5.76
CA GLY A 282 -8.12 -6.35 4.42
C GLY A 282 -7.25 -5.64 3.39
N PRO A 283 -6.83 -4.38 3.61
CA PRO A 283 -5.96 -3.64 2.68
C PRO A 283 -4.67 -4.39 2.29
N VAL A 284 -4.07 -5.13 3.23
CA VAL A 284 -2.87 -5.93 2.96
C VAL A 284 -3.19 -7.09 2.01
N ILE A 285 -4.27 -7.83 2.28
CA ILE A 285 -4.73 -8.91 1.40
C ILE A 285 -5.07 -8.36 0.01
N GLY A 286 -5.76 -7.21 -0.05
CA GLY A 286 -6.08 -6.56 -1.31
C GLY A 286 -4.84 -6.16 -2.10
N ALA A 287 -3.81 -5.61 -1.43
CA ALA A 287 -2.52 -5.30 -2.05
C ALA A 287 -1.84 -6.55 -2.63
N TRP A 288 -1.82 -7.66 -1.89
CA TRP A 288 -1.22 -8.91 -2.35
C TRP A 288 -1.95 -9.48 -3.56
N ILE A 289 -3.28 -9.48 -3.52
CA ILE A 289 -4.10 -9.99 -4.64
C ILE A 289 -3.89 -9.14 -5.88
N ILE A 290 -4.00 -7.81 -5.78
CA ILE A 290 -3.82 -6.92 -6.94
C ILE A 290 -2.42 -7.06 -7.53
N LYS A 291 -1.37 -7.06 -6.70
CA LYS A 291 0.00 -7.22 -7.20
C LYS A 291 0.29 -8.62 -7.74
N TYR A 292 -0.38 -9.64 -7.22
CA TYR A 292 -0.25 -10.99 -7.76
C TYR A 292 -0.89 -11.09 -9.14
N PHE A 293 -2.08 -10.50 -9.31
CA PHE A 293 -2.74 -10.43 -10.60
C PHE A 293 -1.96 -9.58 -11.60
N GLU A 294 -1.43 -8.42 -11.19
CA GLU A 294 -0.55 -7.59 -12.02
C GLU A 294 0.66 -8.41 -12.50
N ASN A 295 1.28 -9.16 -11.60
CA ASN A 295 2.44 -9.97 -11.97
C ASN A 295 2.11 -11.04 -13.01
N ILE A 296 0.97 -11.73 -12.88
CA ILE A 296 0.55 -12.75 -13.85
C ILE A 296 0.15 -12.11 -15.18
N LEU A 297 -0.70 -11.08 -15.15
CA LEU A 297 -1.28 -10.54 -16.37
C LEU A 297 -0.27 -9.71 -17.13
N SER A 298 0.65 -9.01 -16.47
CA SER A 298 1.75 -8.30 -17.14
C SER A 298 2.78 -9.25 -17.76
N ALA A 299 2.89 -10.50 -17.27
CA ALA A 299 3.80 -11.50 -17.83
C ALA A 299 3.26 -12.20 -19.09
N LEU A 300 1.96 -12.09 -19.37
CA LEU A 300 1.33 -12.69 -20.53
C LEU A 300 1.59 -11.81 -21.78
N ASN A 301 2.34 -12.37 -22.73
CA ASN A 301 2.67 -11.72 -24.00
C ASN A 301 1.89 -12.35 -25.17
N ASP A 302 1.96 -11.71 -26.35
CA ASP A 302 1.29 -12.17 -27.57
C ASP A 302 1.64 -13.62 -27.93
N ASN A 303 2.89 -14.05 -27.66
CA ASN A 303 3.34 -15.42 -27.92
C ASN A 303 2.64 -16.45 -27.01
N ILE A 304 2.46 -16.13 -25.72
CA ILE A 304 1.75 -16.99 -24.78
C ILE A 304 0.26 -17.02 -25.12
N LEU A 305 -0.32 -15.88 -25.49
CA LEU A 305 -1.70 -15.80 -25.93
C LEU A 305 -1.93 -16.62 -27.21
N ALA A 306 -1.05 -16.52 -28.20
CA ALA A 306 -1.14 -17.31 -29.43
C ALA A 306 -1.05 -18.81 -29.16
N ARG A 307 -0.18 -19.24 -28.22
CA ARG A 307 -0.12 -20.65 -27.78
C ARG A 307 -1.40 -21.08 -27.08
N PHE A 308 -1.94 -20.23 -26.20
CA PHE A 308 -3.17 -20.53 -25.46
C PHE A 308 -4.38 -20.65 -26.39
N TRP A 309 -4.47 -19.78 -27.40
CA TRP A 309 -5.55 -19.75 -28.39
C TRP A 309 -5.30 -20.63 -29.63
N SER A 310 -4.24 -21.44 -29.64
CA SER A 310 -3.89 -22.33 -30.76
C SER A 310 -4.94 -23.40 -31.11
N PHE A 311 -5.93 -23.60 -30.24
CA PHE A 311 -7.07 -24.48 -30.51
C PHE A 311 -8.13 -23.84 -31.44
N LEU A 312 -8.07 -22.53 -31.67
CA LEU A 312 -8.95 -21.82 -32.59
C LEU A 312 -8.35 -21.82 -34.01
N PRO A 313 -9.18 -21.76 -35.07
CA PRO A 313 -8.68 -21.55 -36.44
C PRO A 313 -7.86 -20.26 -36.53
N ASP A 314 -6.76 -20.26 -37.30
CA ASP A 314 -5.75 -19.19 -37.33
C ASP A 314 -6.35 -17.77 -37.46
N GLY A 315 -7.32 -17.58 -38.35
CA GLY A 315 -7.96 -16.27 -38.55
C GLY A 315 -8.79 -15.78 -37.34
N VAL A 316 -9.33 -16.69 -36.53
CA VAL A 316 -10.07 -16.35 -35.28
C VAL A 316 -9.09 -16.19 -34.12
N ALA A 317 -8.07 -17.05 -34.04
CA ALA A 317 -7.02 -16.97 -33.01
C ALA A 317 -6.33 -15.60 -33.05
N ASP A 318 -5.95 -15.10 -34.22
CA ASP A 318 -5.30 -13.79 -34.38
C ASP A 318 -6.17 -12.63 -33.91
N VAL A 319 -7.48 -12.68 -34.18
CA VAL A 319 -8.43 -11.66 -33.71
C VAL A 319 -8.58 -11.72 -32.20
N VAL A 320 -8.72 -12.92 -31.63
CA VAL A 320 -8.86 -13.11 -30.18
C VAL A 320 -7.59 -12.70 -29.44
N VAL A 321 -6.40 -13.02 -29.96
CA VAL A 321 -5.11 -12.58 -29.42
C VAL A 321 -5.04 -11.05 -29.43
N LYS A 322 -5.36 -10.40 -30.55
CA LYS A 322 -5.36 -8.92 -30.65
C LYS A 322 -6.34 -8.24 -29.68
N VAL A 323 -7.47 -8.87 -29.38
CA VAL A 323 -8.42 -8.32 -28.40
C VAL A 323 -7.91 -8.57 -26.98
N THR A 324 -7.44 -9.79 -26.70
CA THR A 324 -6.99 -10.19 -25.36
C THR A 324 -5.72 -9.47 -24.95
N SER A 325 -4.80 -9.21 -25.87
CA SER A 325 -3.56 -8.46 -25.60
C SER A 325 -3.82 -7.00 -25.21
N LYS A 326 -5.00 -6.43 -25.49
CA LYS A 326 -5.37 -5.11 -24.93
C LYS A 326 -5.72 -5.14 -23.45
N PHE A 327 -6.04 -6.30 -22.90
CA PHE A 327 -6.42 -6.48 -21.51
C PHE A 327 -5.28 -7.09 -20.68
N VAL A 328 -4.19 -7.47 -21.32
CA VAL A 328 -3.13 -8.32 -20.77
C VAL A 328 -1.78 -7.75 -21.22
N GLY A 329 -0.69 -8.07 -20.53
CA GLY A 329 0.62 -7.47 -20.82
C GLY A 329 0.60 -5.96 -20.56
N ASP A 330 0.98 -5.18 -21.57
CA ASP A 330 0.98 -3.70 -21.53
C ASP A 330 -0.42 -3.12 -21.26
N GLY A 331 -1.47 -3.87 -21.58
CA GLY A 331 -2.87 -3.49 -21.42
C GLY A 331 -3.49 -3.77 -20.04
N TRP A 332 -2.75 -4.31 -19.07
CA TRP A 332 -3.28 -4.72 -17.75
C TRP A 332 -4.04 -3.61 -17.00
N HIS A 333 -3.75 -2.34 -17.27
CA HIS A 333 -4.50 -1.23 -16.67
C HIS A 333 -6.01 -1.23 -17.04
N LEU A 334 -6.38 -1.77 -18.21
CA LEU A 334 -7.79 -1.91 -18.61
C LEU A 334 -8.52 -2.95 -17.77
N THR A 335 -7.90 -4.11 -17.52
CA THR A 335 -8.44 -5.13 -16.62
C THR A 335 -8.55 -4.63 -15.19
N LEU A 336 -7.56 -3.86 -14.74
CA LEU A 336 -7.60 -3.23 -13.42
C LEU A 336 -8.80 -2.28 -13.28
N GLY A 337 -9.10 -1.50 -14.32
CA GLY A 337 -10.30 -0.65 -14.38
C GLY A 337 -11.61 -1.46 -14.38
N LEU A 338 -11.69 -2.56 -15.13
CA LEU A 338 -12.86 -3.44 -15.16
C LEU A 338 -13.08 -4.13 -13.81
N VAL A 339 -12.01 -4.63 -13.19
CA VAL A 339 -12.01 -5.23 -11.86
C VAL A 339 -12.49 -4.21 -10.82
N PHE A 340 -12.05 -2.96 -10.90
CA PHE A 340 -12.55 -1.89 -10.04
C PHE A 340 -14.07 -1.73 -10.12
N VAL A 341 -14.61 -1.62 -11.34
CA VAL A 341 -16.05 -1.45 -11.56
C VAL A 341 -16.82 -2.64 -10.97
N ILE A 342 -16.36 -3.87 -11.23
CA ILE A 342 -16.99 -5.08 -10.69
C ILE A 342 -16.97 -5.08 -9.16
N ILE A 343 -15.83 -4.78 -8.54
CA ILE A 343 -15.72 -4.79 -7.08
C ILE A 343 -16.62 -3.73 -6.46
N VAL A 344 -16.61 -2.51 -6.99
CA VAL A 344 -17.41 -1.41 -6.44
C VAL A 344 -18.91 -1.68 -6.57
N ILE A 345 -19.35 -2.32 -7.64
CA ILE A 345 -20.78 -2.64 -7.86
C ILE A 345 -21.22 -3.86 -7.05
N PHE A 346 -20.44 -4.94 -7.07
CA PHE A 346 -20.89 -6.24 -6.57
C PHE A 346 -20.33 -6.61 -5.18
N LEU A 347 -19.23 -5.98 -4.74
CA LEU A 347 -18.52 -6.28 -3.49
C LEU A 347 -18.26 -5.00 -2.65
N PRO A 348 -19.31 -4.28 -2.20
CA PRO A 348 -19.16 -3.00 -1.52
C PRO A 348 -18.37 -3.06 -0.20
N GLY A 349 -18.35 -4.20 0.50
CA GLY A 349 -17.52 -4.42 1.70
C GLY A 349 -16.21 -5.16 1.45
N GLY A 350 -15.87 -5.44 0.20
CA GLY A 350 -14.66 -6.18 -0.19
C GLY A 350 -14.64 -7.65 0.25
N ILE A 351 -13.48 -8.28 0.09
CA ILE A 351 -13.22 -9.69 0.41
C ILE A 351 -13.48 -9.97 1.89
N MET A 352 -13.14 -9.04 2.78
CA MET A 352 -13.28 -9.25 4.22
C MET A 352 -14.74 -9.38 4.67
N GLU A 353 -15.70 -8.76 3.97
CA GLU A 353 -17.12 -8.97 4.24
C GLU A 353 -17.55 -10.42 3.93
N GLY A 354 -17.09 -10.96 2.79
CA GLY A 354 -17.33 -12.35 2.40
C GLY A 354 -16.77 -13.35 3.41
N VAL A 355 -15.52 -13.14 3.85
CA VAL A 355 -14.87 -13.98 4.88
C VAL A 355 -15.66 -13.95 6.20
N ARG A 356 -16.14 -12.78 6.63
CA ARG A 356 -16.95 -12.66 7.86
C ARG A 356 -18.30 -13.36 7.73
N ARG A 357 -18.98 -13.27 6.59
CA ARG A 357 -20.24 -13.97 6.33
C ARG A 357 -20.04 -15.50 6.37
N LEU A 358 -19.00 -16.01 5.73
CA LEU A 358 -18.61 -17.42 5.78
C LEU A 358 -18.29 -17.89 7.20
N ALA A 359 -17.46 -17.13 7.93
CA ALA A 359 -17.12 -17.46 9.32
C ALA A 359 -18.36 -17.48 10.24
N ALA A 360 -19.33 -16.58 10.01
CA ALA A 360 -20.59 -16.57 10.75
C ALA A 360 -21.46 -17.80 10.47
N LEU A 361 -21.49 -18.29 9.21
CA LEU A 361 -22.20 -19.52 8.84
C LEU A 361 -21.59 -20.75 9.55
N PHE A 362 -20.27 -20.87 9.57
CA PHE A 362 -19.58 -21.96 10.28
C PHE A 362 -19.79 -21.91 11.80
N ARG A 363 -19.78 -20.71 12.40
CA ARG A 363 -20.10 -20.56 13.83
C ARG A 363 -21.54 -20.92 14.16
N ARG A 364 -22.49 -20.62 13.27
CA ARG A 364 -23.91 -20.96 13.46
C ARG A 364 -24.18 -22.46 13.33
N SER A 365 -23.37 -23.19 12.54
CA SER A 365 -23.43 -24.66 12.47
C SER A 365 -22.93 -25.34 13.76
N GLY A 366 -22.10 -24.68 14.57
CA GLY A 366 -21.55 -25.24 15.80
C GLY A 366 -22.41 -25.08 17.05
N SER A 367 -23.47 -24.24 17.03
CA SER A 367 -24.29 -23.95 18.22
C SER A 367 -25.66 -24.63 18.24
N SER A 368 -25.92 -25.62 17.38
CA SER A 368 -27.22 -26.30 17.27
C SER A 368 -27.44 -27.45 18.28
N SER A 369 -26.85 -27.39 19.48
CA SER A 369 -27.06 -28.43 20.53
C SER A 369 -27.54 -27.89 21.89
N ALA A 370 -28.05 -26.66 21.96
CA ALA A 370 -28.75 -26.20 23.17
C ALA A 370 -30.27 -26.24 22.94
N LYS A 371 -30.94 -27.24 23.54
CA LYS A 371 -32.40 -27.37 23.62
C LYS A 371 -33.03 -26.06 24.14
N PRO A 372 -34.17 -25.60 23.60
CA PRO A 372 -34.90 -24.49 24.19
C PRO A 372 -35.62 -24.99 25.45
N SER A 373 -35.13 -24.63 26.64
CA SER A 373 -35.89 -24.80 27.87
C SER A 373 -36.98 -23.73 27.95
N ALA A 374 -38.22 -24.20 27.83
CA ALA A 374 -39.48 -23.66 28.36
C ALA A 374 -39.64 -22.13 28.44
N ARG A 375 -40.54 -21.61 27.59
CA ARG A 375 -41.30 -20.37 27.83
C ARG A 375 -41.92 -20.42 29.24
N THR A 376 -41.52 -19.53 30.13
CA THR A 376 -42.38 -19.07 31.21
C THR A 376 -43.15 -17.84 30.72
N GLN A 377 -44.47 -17.97 30.63
CA GLN A 377 -45.40 -16.85 30.45
C GLN A 377 -45.31 -15.91 31.67
N PRO A 378 -45.46 -14.58 31.50
CA PRO A 378 -45.79 -13.70 32.62
C PRO A 378 -47.27 -13.87 32.95
N ALA A 379 -47.57 -14.21 34.20
CA ALA A 379 -48.90 -14.05 34.79
C ALA A 379 -48.99 -12.63 35.39
N GLU A 380 -50.07 -11.95 35.02
CA GLU A 380 -50.71 -10.74 35.60
C GLU A 380 -49.90 -9.44 35.76
#